data_AF-A0A378I702-F1
#
_entry.id   AF-A0A378I702-F1
#
_cell.length_a   1.000
_cell.length_b   1.000
_cell.length_c   1.000
_cell.angle_alpha   90.00
_cell.angle_beta   90.00
_cell.angle_gamma   90.00
#
_symmetry.space_group_name_H-M   'P 1'
#
loop_
_entity.id
_entity.type
_entity.pdbx_description
1 polymer ?
#
loop_
_entity_poly.entity_id
_entity_poly.type
_entity_poly.pdbx_seq_one_letter_code
_entity_poly.pdbx_strand_id
1 'polypeptide(L)'
;MHIRLKLMKKAKQFKQELHPEHQLKFKSVSEGQDPEILVITCVDSRILPDTLMAIEPGEVFMHRNVGNIVPEAEAAAGTSEAAVIEFALKKFSSIKDIIICGHSNCGAMKGLLNPGSGKDLEFVPAWLEHAKPVTKKLEQHSCHSELDGMEKLNLAIQLNVLTQIEHLKTYPLVQQKMKEGVKIHGWLLDIATQAITVYDEEEKVFISSEAAEEKDLYAKANTILEETAAAYLQAELAKSEDNPQEVFSQLKAGVQPIWSQIEGCVRQNLWTELQVLYKNENDPEFEKLVERVSQMKLRNLAEILPEPRNREFQAYSSALTNSGLSFYSPLQQRVSRAGAETAGQLHMSAL
;
A
#
# COMPACT_ATOMS: atom_id res chain seq x y z
N MET A 1 -18.89 -39.81 -7.82
CA MET A 1 -19.35 -40.25 -6.48
C MET A 1 -18.26 -40.31 -5.38
N HIS A 2 -16.97 -40.09 -5.65
CA HIS A 2 -15.90 -40.23 -4.63
C HIS A 2 -15.17 -38.92 -4.22
N ILE A 3 -15.60 -37.75 -4.72
CA ILE A 3 -14.91 -36.46 -4.46
C ILE A 3 -14.93 -36.09 -2.97
N ARG A 4 -16.08 -36.24 -2.30
CA ARG A 4 -16.20 -35.99 -0.85
C ARG A 4 -15.25 -36.87 -0.04
N LEU A 5 -15.16 -38.16 -0.37
CA LEU A 5 -14.24 -39.09 0.30
C LEU A 5 -12.78 -38.72 0.07
N LYS A 6 -12.42 -38.27 -1.15
CA LYS A 6 -11.08 -37.77 -1.47
C LYS A 6 -10.73 -36.55 -0.59
N LEU A 7 -11.66 -35.60 -0.43
CA LEU A 7 -11.44 -34.43 0.43
C LEU A 7 -11.26 -34.82 1.90
N MET A 8 -12.11 -35.70 2.44
CA MET A 8 -11.96 -36.19 3.82
C MET A 8 -10.62 -36.90 4.04
N LYS A 9 -10.17 -37.70 3.07
CA LYS A 9 -8.86 -38.37 3.15
C LYS A 9 -7.71 -37.36 3.16
N LYS A 10 -7.76 -36.35 2.28
CA LYS A 10 -6.77 -35.26 2.27
C LYS A 10 -6.73 -34.50 3.60
N ALA A 11 -7.88 -34.14 4.16
CA ALA A 11 -7.95 -33.45 5.45
C ALA A 11 -7.35 -34.29 6.59
N LYS A 12 -7.60 -35.61 6.59
CA LYS A 12 -6.97 -36.52 7.54
C LYS A 12 -5.45 -36.58 7.38
N GLN A 13 -4.96 -36.65 6.15
CA GLN A 13 -3.53 -36.66 5.85
C GLN A 13 -2.85 -35.38 6.30
N PHE A 14 -3.44 -34.21 6.01
CA PHE A 14 -2.94 -32.92 6.48
C PHE A 14 -2.68 -32.92 7.99
N LYS A 15 -3.64 -33.41 8.80
CA LYS A 15 -3.46 -33.50 10.26
C LYS A 15 -2.32 -34.45 10.68
N GLN A 16 -2.10 -35.52 9.93
CA GLN A 16 -1.05 -36.51 10.22
C GLN A 16 0.34 -36.02 9.84
N GLU A 17 0.42 -35.20 8.79
CA GLU A 17 1.66 -34.67 8.21
C GLU A 17 1.98 -33.25 8.71
N LEU A 18 1.13 -32.65 9.55
CA LEU A 18 1.28 -31.28 10.02
C LEU A 18 2.53 -31.11 10.88
N HIS A 19 3.45 -30.24 10.45
CA HIS A 19 4.68 -29.93 11.17
C HIS A 19 4.39 -29.40 12.59
N PRO A 20 5.18 -29.77 13.62
CA PRO A 20 4.94 -29.33 15.00
C PRO A 20 4.84 -27.81 15.18
N GLU A 21 5.63 -27.03 14.42
CA GLU A 21 5.58 -25.56 14.47
C GLU A 21 4.23 -25.02 13.98
N HIS A 22 3.68 -25.58 12.90
CA HIS A 22 2.33 -25.23 12.45
C HIS A 22 1.26 -25.65 13.46
N GLN A 23 1.42 -26.77 14.16
CA GLN A 23 0.50 -27.17 15.24
C GLN A 23 0.49 -26.13 16.38
N LEU A 24 1.66 -25.59 16.73
CA LEU A 24 1.77 -24.53 17.73
C LEU A 24 1.08 -23.24 17.25
N LYS A 25 1.23 -22.88 15.97
CA LYS A 25 0.53 -21.72 15.39
C LYS A 25 -1.00 -21.90 15.41
N PHE A 26 -1.52 -23.06 15.00
CA PHE A 26 -2.96 -23.34 15.11
C PHE A 26 -3.47 -23.30 16.55
N LYS A 27 -2.65 -23.73 17.51
CA LYS A 27 -2.99 -23.63 18.93
C LYS A 27 -3.01 -22.17 19.38
N SER A 28 -2.03 -21.35 19.00
CA SER A 28 -1.99 -19.94 19.38
C SER A 28 -3.19 -19.16 18.84
N VAL A 29 -3.58 -19.38 17.57
CA VAL A 29 -4.74 -18.70 16.98
C VAL A 29 -6.09 -19.27 17.42
N SER A 30 -6.11 -20.40 18.15
CA SER A 30 -7.37 -20.96 18.67
C SER A 30 -7.95 -20.18 19.84
N GLU A 31 -7.13 -19.36 20.51
CA GLU A 31 -7.53 -18.53 21.65
C GLU A 31 -8.05 -17.15 21.21
N GLY A 32 -7.79 -16.75 19.96
CA GLY A 32 -8.21 -15.47 19.39
C GLY A 32 -7.52 -15.19 18.05
N GLN A 33 -8.03 -14.18 17.33
CA GLN A 33 -7.43 -13.69 16.08
C GLN A 33 -7.25 -12.18 16.17
N ASP A 34 -6.15 -11.67 15.61
CA ASP A 34 -5.87 -10.23 15.49
C ASP A 34 -5.13 -9.96 14.16
N PRO A 35 -5.79 -10.20 13.02
CA PRO A 35 -5.15 -10.11 11.70
C PRO A 35 -4.71 -8.67 11.38
N GLU A 36 -3.62 -8.50 10.65
CA GLU A 36 -3.07 -7.18 10.30
C GLU A 36 -3.55 -6.69 8.93
N ILE A 37 -4.12 -7.59 8.12
CA ILE A 37 -4.51 -7.32 6.74
C ILE A 37 -5.91 -7.87 6.47
N LEU A 38 -6.77 -7.07 5.81
CA LEU A 38 -8.02 -7.53 5.20
C LEU A 38 -7.78 -7.80 3.71
N VAL A 39 -8.00 -9.03 3.25
CA VAL A 39 -7.92 -9.38 1.82
C VAL A 39 -9.31 -9.70 1.27
N ILE A 40 -9.70 -9.01 0.20
CA ILE A 40 -10.91 -9.29 -0.57
C ILE A 40 -10.50 -9.83 -1.94
N THR A 41 -10.85 -11.08 -2.24
CA THR A 41 -10.45 -11.74 -3.49
C THR A 41 -11.58 -12.62 -4.07
N CYS A 42 -11.31 -13.31 -5.18
CA CYS A 42 -12.31 -14.06 -5.92
C CYS A 42 -12.54 -15.46 -5.32
N VAL A 43 -13.75 -16.01 -5.42
CA VAL A 43 -14.07 -17.43 -5.10
C VAL A 43 -13.51 -18.42 -6.12
N ASP A 44 -12.82 -17.95 -7.16
CA ASP A 44 -12.23 -18.81 -8.20
C ASP A 44 -11.39 -19.93 -7.58
N SER A 45 -11.75 -21.18 -7.87
CA SER A 45 -11.10 -22.35 -7.29
C SER A 45 -9.63 -22.54 -7.68
N ARG A 46 -9.15 -21.80 -8.69
CA ARG A 46 -7.75 -21.84 -9.14
C ARG A 46 -6.84 -20.97 -8.29
N ILE A 47 -7.39 -20.00 -7.57
CA ILE A 47 -6.62 -19.18 -6.64
C ILE A 47 -6.74 -19.78 -5.24
N LEU A 48 -5.57 -20.02 -4.64
CA LEU A 48 -5.39 -20.40 -3.25
C LEU A 48 -4.56 -19.29 -2.60
N PRO A 49 -5.18 -18.18 -2.20
CA PRO A 49 -4.46 -17.00 -1.73
C PRO A 49 -3.52 -17.35 -0.58
N ASP A 50 -3.97 -18.20 0.35
CA ASP A 50 -3.16 -18.66 1.49
C ASP A 50 -1.84 -19.30 1.05
N THR A 51 -1.89 -20.13 0.01
CA THR A 51 -0.70 -20.82 -0.51
C THR A 51 0.17 -19.89 -1.35
N LEU A 52 -0.44 -19.05 -2.18
CA LEU A 52 0.27 -18.20 -3.13
C LEU A 52 0.98 -17.03 -2.44
N MET A 53 0.41 -16.54 -1.34
CA MET A 53 0.98 -15.45 -0.54
C MET A 53 1.68 -15.96 0.72
N ALA A 54 1.82 -17.29 0.90
CA ALA A 54 2.39 -17.92 2.09
C ALA A 54 1.78 -17.40 3.41
N ILE A 55 0.47 -17.17 3.43
CA ILE A 55 -0.24 -16.64 4.59
C ILE A 55 -0.31 -17.72 5.67
N GLU A 56 0.15 -17.37 6.87
CA GLU A 56 0.01 -18.22 8.05
C GLU A 56 -1.36 -18.01 8.73
N PRO A 57 -1.85 -19.01 9.49
CA PRO A 57 -3.07 -18.86 10.26
C PRO A 57 -3.06 -17.61 11.14
N GLY A 58 -4.12 -16.79 11.03
CA GLY A 58 -4.34 -15.59 11.84
C GLY A 58 -3.74 -14.29 11.30
N GLU A 59 -2.92 -14.34 10.24
CA GLU A 59 -2.29 -13.12 9.68
C GLU A 59 -3.27 -12.26 8.87
N VAL A 60 -4.13 -12.91 8.09
CA VAL A 60 -5.06 -12.25 7.16
C VAL A 60 -6.51 -12.54 7.53
N PHE A 61 -7.34 -11.50 7.56
CA PHE A 61 -8.80 -11.62 7.55
C PHE A 61 -9.27 -11.70 6.10
N MET A 62 -9.71 -12.88 5.64
CA MET A 62 -10.00 -13.12 4.23
C MET A 62 -11.49 -13.13 3.92
N HIS A 63 -11.87 -12.44 2.85
CA HIS A 63 -13.19 -12.53 2.23
C HIS A 63 -13.08 -12.89 0.75
N ARG A 64 -14.00 -13.75 0.30
CA ARG A 64 -14.05 -14.22 -1.09
C ARG A 64 -15.47 -14.14 -1.64
N ASN A 65 -15.62 -13.49 -2.79
CA ASN A 65 -16.87 -13.45 -3.55
C ASN A 65 -16.64 -13.61 -5.07
N VAL A 66 -17.69 -13.58 -5.87
CA VAL A 66 -17.58 -13.72 -7.34
C VAL A 66 -17.01 -12.44 -7.92
N GLY A 67 -15.73 -12.46 -8.32
CA GLY A 67 -15.08 -11.32 -8.99
C GLY A 67 -14.47 -10.28 -8.07
N ASN A 68 -14.27 -10.60 -6.77
CA ASN A 68 -13.66 -9.72 -5.77
C ASN A 68 -14.30 -8.31 -5.72
N ILE A 69 -15.63 -8.28 -5.86
CA ILE A 69 -16.46 -7.07 -6.00
C ILE A 69 -16.83 -6.56 -4.61
N VAL A 70 -16.81 -5.24 -4.41
CA VAL A 70 -17.31 -4.56 -3.23
C VAL A 70 -18.38 -3.57 -3.69
N PRO A 71 -19.65 -3.72 -3.28
CA PRO A 71 -20.67 -2.73 -3.60
C PRO A 71 -20.33 -1.36 -3.01
N GLU A 72 -20.77 -0.28 -3.67
CA GLU A 72 -20.75 1.07 -3.08
C GLU A 72 -21.55 1.11 -1.77
N ALA A 73 -21.14 1.96 -0.82
CA ALA A 73 -21.71 1.99 0.52
C ALA A 73 -23.24 2.16 0.54
N GLU A 74 -23.81 2.90 -0.42
CA GLU A 74 -25.26 3.10 -0.54
C GLU A 74 -26.04 1.84 -0.93
N ALA A 75 -25.41 0.93 -1.69
CA ALA A 75 -25.99 -0.33 -2.16
C ALA A 75 -25.53 -1.53 -1.32
N ALA A 76 -24.71 -1.31 -0.29
CA ALA A 76 -24.04 -2.35 0.47
C ALA A 76 -24.87 -2.94 1.62
N ALA A 77 -26.04 -2.36 1.93
CA ALA A 77 -26.87 -2.85 3.02
C ALA A 77 -27.30 -4.31 2.79
N GLY A 78 -26.96 -5.19 3.73
CA GLY A 78 -27.29 -6.61 3.66
C GLY A 78 -26.31 -7.48 2.87
N THR A 79 -25.20 -6.92 2.37
CA THR A 79 -24.17 -7.68 1.66
C THR A 79 -23.12 -8.25 2.63
N SER A 80 -22.47 -9.34 2.22
CA SER A 80 -21.43 -10.00 3.04
C SER A 80 -20.19 -9.12 3.16
N GLU A 81 -19.89 -8.38 2.10
CA GLU A 81 -18.78 -7.46 1.96
C GLU A 81 -18.88 -6.34 3.01
N ALA A 82 -20.05 -5.72 3.14
CA ALA A 82 -20.28 -4.67 4.13
C ALA A 82 -20.09 -5.19 5.57
N ALA A 83 -20.62 -6.37 5.86
CA ALA A 83 -20.49 -7.00 7.16
C ALA A 83 -19.02 -7.35 7.50
N VAL A 84 -18.27 -7.88 6.52
CA VAL A 84 -16.83 -8.18 6.68
C VAL A 84 -16.04 -6.90 6.90
N ILE A 85 -16.23 -5.86 6.08
CA ILE A 85 -15.51 -4.59 6.20
C ILE A 85 -15.79 -3.95 7.56
N GLU A 86 -17.07 -3.92 7.99
CA GLU A 86 -17.45 -3.39 9.29
C GLU A 86 -16.78 -4.19 10.42
N PHE A 87 -16.90 -5.52 10.38
CA PHE A 87 -16.37 -6.37 11.43
C PHE A 87 -14.85 -6.25 11.53
N ALA A 88 -14.14 -6.35 10.40
CA ALA A 88 -12.69 -6.25 10.33
C ALA A 88 -12.21 -4.93 10.95
N LEU A 89 -12.72 -3.80 10.47
CA LEU A 89 -12.24 -2.48 10.87
C LEU A 89 -12.72 -2.02 12.25
N LYS A 90 -13.81 -2.58 12.78
CA LYS A 90 -14.28 -2.28 14.16
C LYS A 90 -13.72 -3.22 15.21
N LYS A 91 -13.39 -4.47 14.86
CA LYS A 91 -12.94 -5.47 15.84
C LYS A 91 -11.43 -5.60 15.93
N PHE A 92 -10.72 -5.38 14.83
CA PHE A 92 -9.26 -5.52 14.78
C PHE A 92 -8.63 -4.15 14.57
N SER A 93 -8.00 -3.61 15.62
CA SER A 93 -7.25 -2.36 15.54
C SER A 93 -5.90 -2.52 14.85
N SER A 94 -5.41 -3.77 14.78
CA SER A 94 -4.20 -4.19 14.08
C SER A 94 -4.32 -4.07 12.56
N ILE A 95 -5.53 -4.13 11.98
CA ILE A 95 -5.68 -4.00 10.52
C ILE A 95 -5.18 -2.65 10.05
N LYS A 96 -4.09 -2.66 9.29
CA LYS A 96 -3.50 -1.47 8.64
C LYS A 96 -3.67 -1.48 7.14
N ASP A 97 -3.90 -2.63 6.54
CA ASP A 97 -3.93 -2.77 5.10
C ASP A 97 -5.19 -3.52 4.64
N ILE A 98 -5.83 -2.97 3.60
CA ILE A 98 -6.92 -3.61 2.88
C ILE A 98 -6.43 -3.90 1.46
N ILE A 99 -6.47 -5.16 1.03
CA ILE A 99 -6.06 -5.56 -0.32
C ILE A 99 -7.29 -6.01 -1.11
N ILE A 100 -7.55 -5.35 -2.23
CA ILE A 100 -8.42 -5.89 -3.29
C ILE A 100 -7.54 -6.68 -4.25
N CYS A 101 -7.68 -8.00 -4.26
CA CYS A 101 -6.88 -8.88 -5.11
C CYS A 101 -7.73 -9.46 -6.26
N GLY A 102 -7.52 -8.93 -7.46
CA GLY A 102 -8.02 -9.50 -8.71
C GLY A 102 -7.12 -10.62 -9.23
N HIS A 103 -7.56 -11.31 -10.29
CA HIS A 103 -6.75 -12.37 -10.89
C HIS A 103 -6.97 -12.49 -12.39
N SER A 104 -5.93 -12.96 -13.09
CA SER A 104 -5.97 -13.29 -14.51
C SER A 104 -7.14 -14.24 -14.85
N ASN A 105 -7.68 -14.09 -16.06
CA ASN A 105 -8.68 -15.01 -16.61
C ASN A 105 -9.94 -15.18 -15.71
N CYS A 106 -10.37 -14.09 -15.05
CA CYS A 106 -11.50 -14.08 -14.12
C CYS A 106 -12.86 -14.31 -14.80
N GLY A 107 -13.61 -15.30 -14.31
CA GLY A 107 -14.93 -15.66 -14.85
C GLY A 107 -15.97 -14.56 -14.68
N ALA A 108 -15.94 -13.83 -13.55
CA ALA A 108 -16.85 -12.71 -13.30
C ALA A 108 -16.64 -11.57 -14.32
N MET A 109 -15.38 -11.22 -14.60
CA MET A 109 -15.05 -10.18 -15.58
C MET A 109 -15.40 -10.61 -17.00
N LYS A 110 -15.24 -11.89 -17.36
CA LYS A 110 -15.75 -12.41 -18.63
C LYS A 110 -17.26 -12.29 -18.75
N GLY A 111 -17.99 -12.59 -17.67
CA GLY A 111 -19.45 -12.45 -17.60
C GLY A 111 -19.87 -10.99 -17.78
N LEU A 112 -19.18 -10.08 -17.11
CA LEU A 112 -19.42 -8.64 -17.20
C LEU A 112 -19.20 -8.09 -18.62
N LEU A 113 -18.14 -8.54 -19.31
CA LEU A 113 -17.83 -8.13 -20.69
C LEU A 113 -18.74 -8.75 -21.75
N ASN A 114 -19.47 -9.81 -21.41
CA ASN A 114 -20.38 -10.49 -22.32
C ASN A 114 -21.78 -10.55 -21.68
N PRO A 115 -22.49 -9.42 -21.59
CA PRO A 115 -23.84 -9.36 -21.04
C PRO A 115 -24.77 -10.24 -21.89
N GLY A 116 -25.22 -11.37 -21.31
CA GLY A 116 -25.94 -12.43 -22.02
C GLY A 116 -25.24 -13.78 -21.97
N SER A 117 -23.99 -13.84 -21.53
CA SER A 117 -23.38 -15.07 -20.99
C SER A 117 -23.95 -15.32 -19.59
N GLY A 118 -24.29 -16.58 -19.27
CA GLY A 118 -24.89 -16.93 -17.98
C GLY A 118 -26.40 -16.71 -17.87
N LYS A 119 -27.15 -16.87 -18.97
CA LYS A 119 -28.64 -16.82 -18.96
C LYS A 119 -29.30 -17.81 -17.99
N ASP A 120 -28.58 -18.88 -17.64
CA ASP A 120 -29.02 -19.90 -16.69
C ASP A 120 -28.70 -19.54 -15.22
N LEU A 121 -28.08 -18.37 -14.98
CA LEU A 121 -27.73 -17.89 -13.64
C LEU A 121 -28.71 -16.79 -13.20
N GLU A 122 -29.37 -17.00 -12.06
CA GLU A 122 -30.36 -16.07 -11.53
C GLU A 122 -29.75 -14.89 -10.76
N PHE A 123 -28.76 -15.16 -9.89
CA PHE A 123 -28.22 -14.15 -8.97
C PHE A 123 -26.94 -13.45 -9.46
N VAL A 124 -26.13 -14.14 -10.28
CA VAL A 124 -24.84 -13.61 -10.73
C VAL A 124 -24.99 -12.34 -11.56
N PRO A 125 -25.93 -12.21 -12.52
CA PRO A 125 -26.10 -10.96 -13.25
C PRO A 125 -26.39 -9.76 -12.33
N ALA A 126 -27.29 -9.92 -11.36
CA ALA A 126 -27.60 -8.88 -10.38
C ALA A 126 -26.38 -8.51 -9.52
N TRP A 127 -25.58 -9.51 -9.13
CA TRP A 127 -24.33 -9.27 -8.41
C TRP A 127 -23.31 -8.48 -9.24
N LEU A 128 -23.17 -8.80 -10.54
CA LEU A 128 -22.23 -8.12 -11.43
C LEU A 128 -22.64 -6.67 -11.76
N GLU A 129 -23.88 -6.26 -11.50
CA GLU A 129 -24.28 -4.84 -11.64
C GLU A 129 -23.44 -3.92 -10.74
N HIS A 130 -22.97 -4.41 -9.58
CA HIS A 130 -22.04 -3.66 -8.73
C HIS A 130 -20.67 -3.41 -9.40
N ALA A 131 -20.28 -4.17 -10.43
CA ALA A 131 -19.05 -3.94 -11.20
C ALA A 131 -19.30 -3.28 -12.57
N LYS A 132 -20.54 -2.91 -12.90
CA LYS A 132 -20.88 -2.27 -14.17
C LYS A 132 -20.08 -1.00 -14.52
N PRO A 133 -19.66 -0.15 -13.56
CA PRO A 133 -18.78 0.99 -13.88
C PRO A 133 -17.49 0.59 -14.62
N VAL A 134 -17.01 -0.66 -14.45
CA VAL A 134 -15.83 -1.19 -15.15
C VAL A 134 -16.04 -1.20 -16.67
N THR A 135 -17.22 -1.56 -17.18
CA THR A 135 -17.46 -1.60 -18.64
C THR A 135 -17.41 -0.20 -19.23
N LYS A 136 -17.99 0.78 -18.54
CA LYS A 136 -17.93 2.19 -18.93
C LYS A 136 -16.50 2.72 -18.93
N LYS A 137 -15.71 2.43 -17.89
CA LYS A 137 -14.28 2.80 -17.84
C LYS A 137 -13.48 2.15 -18.97
N LEU A 138 -13.78 0.89 -19.28
CA LEU A 138 -13.13 0.16 -20.36
C LEU A 138 -13.44 0.79 -21.72
N GLU A 139 -14.70 1.14 -21.99
CA GLU A 139 -15.14 1.81 -23.23
C GLU A 139 -14.52 3.19 -23.40
N GLN A 140 -14.28 3.90 -22.29
CA GLN A 140 -13.68 5.23 -22.26
C GLN A 140 -12.14 5.20 -22.32
N HIS A 141 -11.53 4.02 -22.24
CA HIS A 141 -10.07 3.89 -22.26
C HIS A 141 -9.52 4.23 -23.64
N SER A 142 -8.42 5.00 -23.70
CA SER A 142 -7.88 5.57 -24.94
C SER A 142 -7.55 4.54 -26.03
N CYS A 143 -7.06 3.36 -25.63
CA CYS A 143 -6.74 2.26 -26.54
C CYS A 143 -7.89 1.27 -26.78
N HIS A 144 -9.11 1.50 -26.27
CA HIS A 144 -10.20 0.51 -26.28
C HIS A 144 -10.45 -0.14 -27.65
N SER A 145 -10.41 0.66 -28.73
CA SER A 145 -10.66 0.21 -30.10
C SER A 145 -9.57 -0.70 -30.65
N GLU A 146 -8.38 -0.68 -30.07
CA GLU A 146 -7.19 -1.42 -30.51
C GLU A 146 -7.04 -2.76 -29.78
N LEU A 147 -7.71 -2.91 -28.63
CA LEU A 147 -7.58 -4.09 -27.79
C LEU A 147 -8.35 -5.29 -28.35
N ASP A 148 -7.72 -6.45 -28.31
CA ASP A 148 -8.37 -7.74 -28.56
C ASP A 148 -9.21 -8.23 -27.35
N GLY A 149 -9.84 -9.39 -27.48
CA GLY A 149 -10.70 -9.93 -26.41
C GLY A 149 -9.96 -10.27 -25.11
N MET A 150 -8.71 -10.73 -25.19
CA MET A 150 -7.89 -11.06 -24.02
C MET A 150 -7.33 -9.80 -23.38
N GLU A 151 -6.89 -8.84 -24.18
CA GLU A 151 -6.42 -7.54 -23.71
C GLU A 151 -7.54 -6.75 -23.03
N LYS A 152 -8.75 -6.76 -23.59
CA LYS A 152 -9.95 -6.19 -22.94
C LYS A 152 -10.25 -6.86 -21.62
N LEU A 153 -10.11 -8.19 -21.54
CA LEU A 153 -10.30 -8.91 -20.28
C LEU A 153 -9.25 -8.51 -19.23
N ASN A 154 -7.98 -8.44 -19.61
CA ASN A 154 -6.90 -8.03 -18.72
C ASN A 154 -7.10 -6.60 -18.20
N LEU A 155 -7.47 -5.66 -19.09
CA LEU A 155 -7.77 -4.29 -18.69
C LEU A 155 -9.03 -4.22 -17.80
N ALA A 156 -10.08 -4.99 -18.10
CA ALA A 156 -11.28 -5.05 -17.25
C ALA A 156 -10.96 -5.58 -15.83
N ILE A 157 -10.05 -6.55 -15.71
CA ILE A 157 -9.59 -7.07 -14.41
C ILE A 157 -8.87 -5.96 -13.62
N GLN A 158 -7.96 -5.21 -14.27
CA GLN A 158 -7.27 -4.07 -13.65
C GLN A 158 -8.28 -3.00 -13.19
N LEU A 159 -9.15 -2.57 -14.11
CA LEU A 159 -10.18 -1.56 -13.84
C LEU A 159 -11.17 -2.00 -12.76
N ASN A 160 -11.46 -3.30 -12.65
CA ASN A 160 -12.27 -3.85 -11.59
C ASN A 160 -11.63 -3.63 -10.23
N VAL A 161 -10.35 -3.99 -10.05
CA VAL A 161 -9.62 -3.74 -8.80
C VAL A 161 -9.69 -2.26 -8.40
N LEU A 162 -9.38 -1.35 -9.33
CA LEU A 162 -9.42 0.08 -9.07
C LEU A 162 -10.83 0.58 -8.72
N THR A 163 -11.85 0.05 -9.40
CA THR A 163 -13.25 0.39 -9.12
C THR A 163 -13.68 -0.08 -7.73
N GLN A 164 -13.25 -1.25 -7.28
CA GLN A 164 -13.58 -1.73 -5.93
C GLN A 164 -12.85 -0.92 -4.84
N ILE A 165 -11.65 -0.42 -5.13
CA ILE A 165 -10.96 0.53 -4.25
C ILE A 165 -11.76 1.84 -4.15
N GLU A 166 -12.27 2.37 -5.26
CA GLU A 166 -13.14 3.54 -5.25
C GLU A 166 -14.41 3.29 -4.43
N HIS A 167 -15.05 2.13 -4.60
CA HIS A 167 -16.22 1.75 -3.81
C HIS A 167 -15.91 1.66 -2.31
N LEU A 168 -14.79 1.03 -1.92
CA LEU A 168 -14.35 1.00 -0.52
C LEU A 168 -14.20 2.42 0.05
N LYS A 169 -13.63 3.34 -0.73
CA LYS A 169 -13.45 4.75 -0.34
C LYS A 169 -14.80 5.49 -0.16
N THR A 170 -15.94 4.93 -0.58
CA THR A 170 -17.29 5.49 -0.28
C THR A 170 -17.80 5.17 1.12
N TYR A 171 -17.24 4.18 1.82
CA TYR A 171 -17.71 3.77 3.14
C TYR A 171 -17.24 4.76 4.21
N PRO A 172 -18.13 5.35 5.04
CA PRO A 172 -17.72 6.30 6.08
C PRO A 172 -16.70 5.74 7.06
N LEU A 173 -16.84 4.46 7.44
CA LEU A 173 -15.90 3.78 8.31
C LEU A 173 -14.51 3.64 7.67
N VAL A 174 -14.45 3.30 6.38
CA VAL A 174 -13.18 3.17 5.65
C VAL A 174 -12.51 4.55 5.55
N GLN A 175 -13.25 5.60 5.20
CA GLN A 175 -12.72 6.96 5.18
C GLN A 175 -12.16 7.41 6.52
N GLN A 176 -12.84 7.08 7.62
CA GLN A 176 -12.33 7.33 8.97
C GLN A 176 -11.01 6.58 9.21
N LYS A 177 -10.98 5.28 8.91
CA LYS A 177 -9.82 4.42 9.14
C LYS A 177 -8.61 4.82 8.29
N MET A 178 -8.84 5.30 7.08
CA MET A 178 -7.77 5.86 6.25
C MET A 178 -7.12 7.09 6.87
N LYS A 179 -7.89 7.96 7.55
CA LYS A 179 -7.32 9.08 8.32
C LYS A 179 -6.53 8.62 9.54
N GLU A 180 -6.81 7.41 10.04
CA GLU A 180 -6.08 6.74 11.12
C GLU A 180 -4.88 5.93 10.60
N GLY A 181 -4.59 5.98 9.29
CA GLY A 181 -3.42 5.36 8.67
C GLY A 181 -3.69 4.04 7.96
N VAL A 182 -4.94 3.57 7.87
CA VAL A 182 -5.26 2.37 7.07
C VAL A 182 -5.07 2.66 5.58
N LYS A 183 -4.36 1.77 4.87
CA LYS A 183 -4.11 1.87 3.44
C LYS A 183 -4.96 0.86 2.66
N ILE A 184 -5.23 1.18 1.40
CA ILE A 184 -5.96 0.29 0.48
C ILE A 184 -5.07 0.03 -0.72
N HIS A 185 -4.90 -1.24 -1.06
CA HIS A 185 -3.99 -1.71 -2.10
C HIS A 185 -4.75 -2.48 -3.18
N GLY A 186 -4.31 -2.32 -4.43
CA GLY A 186 -4.83 -3.07 -5.57
C GLY A 186 -3.82 -4.10 -6.03
N TRP A 187 -4.15 -5.38 -5.93
CA TRP A 187 -3.25 -6.47 -6.33
C TRP A 187 -3.88 -7.27 -7.47
N LEU A 188 -3.02 -7.86 -8.30
CA LEU A 188 -3.40 -8.78 -9.36
C LEU A 188 -2.53 -10.02 -9.31
N LEU A 189 -3.20 -11.17 -9.31
CA LEU A 189 -2.55 -12.47 -9.35
C LEU A 189 -2.67 -13.09 -10.75
N ASP A 190 -1.53 -13.39 -11.37
CA ASP A 190 -1.51 -14.26 -12.54
C ASP A 190 -1.57 -15.73 -12.10
N ILE A 191 -2.57 -16.47 -12.58
CA ILE A 191 -2.79 -17.86 -12.17
C ILE A 191 -1.74 -18.78 -12.80
N ALA A 192 -1.29 -18.48 -14.02
CA ALA A 192 -0.38 -19.33 -14.77
C ALA A 192 1.06 -19.17 -14.28
N THR A 193 1.49 -17.94 -14.01
CA THR A 193 2.87 -17.64 -13.59
C THR A 193 3.03 -17.50 -12.08
N GLN A 194 1.92 -17.39 -11.34
CA GLN A 194 1.90 -17.07 -9.90
C GLN A 194 2.49 -15.68 -9.57
N ALA A 195 2.77 -14.86 -10.58
CA ALA A 195 3.26 -13.51 -10.39
C ALA A 195 2.18 -12.61 -9.77
N ILE A 196 2.62 -11.72 -8.88
CA ILE A 196 1.78 -10.68 -8.30
C ILE A 196 2.20 -9.34 -8.89
N THR A 197 1.22 -8.53 -9.29
CA THR A 197 1.44 -7.12 -9.57
C THR A 197 0.60 -6.26 -8.65
N VAL A 198 1.15 -5.11 -8.28
CA VAL A 198 0.59 -4.17 -7.31
C VAL A 198 0.37 -2.84 -8.00
N TYR A 199 -0.77 -2.20 -7.72
CA TYR A 199 -1.06 -0.87 -8.23
C TYR A 199 -0.25 0.18 -7.47
N ASP A 200 0.61 0.88 -8.22
CA ASP A 200 1.35 2.03 -7.72
C ASP A 200 0.49 3.29 -7.86
N GLU A 201 0.11 3.91 -6.74
CA GLU A 201 -0.76 5.10 -6.76
C GLU A 201 -0.06 6.36 -7.34
N GLU A 202 1.28 6.44 -7.24
CA GLU A 202 2.05 7.60 -7.72
C GLU A 202 2.16 7.59 -9.25
N GLU A 203 2.60 6.46 -9.80
CA GLU A 203 2.80 6.25 -11.24
C GLU A 203 1.52 5.84 -11.96
N LYS A 204 0.47 5.47 -11.21
CA LYS A 204 -0.85 5.03 -11.70
C LYS A 204 -0.77 3.81 -12.63
N VAL A 205 0.14 2.90 -12.34
CA VAL A 205 0.37 1.67 -13.12
C VAL A 205 0.49 0.45 -12.21
N PHE A 206 0.21 -0.74 -12.75
CA PHE A 206 0.53 -1.98 -12.07
C PHE A 206 2.00 -2.34 -12.32
N ILE A 207 2.78 -2.48 -11.25
CA ILE A 207 4.19 -2.92 -11.27
C ILE A 207 4.31 -4.30 -10.62
N SER A 208 5.42 -5.02 -10.82
CA SER A 208 5.61 -6.31 -10.14
C SER A 208 5.72 -6.12 -8.62
N SER A 209 5.35 -7.14 -7.84
CA SER A 209 5.49 -7.10 -6.38
C SER A 209 6.93 -6.85 -5.94
N GLU A 210 7.92 -7.38 -6.67
CA GLU A 210 9.33 -7.18 -6.36
C GLU A 210 9.76 -5.72 -6.58
N ALA A 211 9.25 -5.09 -7.65
CA ALA A 211 9.50 -3.67 -7.90
C ALA A 211 8.82 -2.76 -6.87
N ALA A 212 7.62 -3.13 -6.43
CA ALA A 212 6.90 -2.43 -5.36
C ALA A 212 7.63 -2.58 -4.01
N GLU A 213 8.08 -3.79 -3.67
CA GLU A 213 8.86 -4.07 -2.46
C GLU A 213 10.15 -3.26 -2.44
N GLU A 214 10.92 -3.26 -3.54
CA GLU A 214 12.15 -2.49 -3.65
C GLU A 214 11.89 -0.98 -3.48
N LYS A 215 10.81 -0.46 -4.09
CA LYS A 215 10.40 0.93 -3.97
C LYS A 215 10.08 1.31 -2.51
N ASP A 216 9.25 0.50 -1.83
CA ASP A 216 8.84 0.74 -0.45
C ASP A 216 10.01 0.62 0.53
N LEU A 217 10.87 -0.40 0.34
CA LEU A 217 12.08 -0.60 1.12
C LEU A 217 12.99 0.63 1.06
N TYR A 218 13.23 1.16 -0.15
CA TYR A 218 14.08 2.33 -0.32
C TYR A 218 13.42 3.62 0.15
N ALA A 219 12.10 3.76 0.04
CA ALA A 219 11.39 4.90 0.62
C ALA A 219 11.60 4.94 2.14
N LYS A 220 11.40 3.81 2.82
CA LYS A 220 11.61 3.68 4.27
C LYS A 220 13.07 3.91 4.66
N ALA A 221 14.01 3.32 3.94
CA ALA A 221 15.44 3.51 4.19
C ALA A 221 15.87 4.98 4.01
N ASN A 222 15.32 5.68 3.01
CA ASN A 222 15.58 7.09 2.80
C ASN A 222 15.03 7.96 3.94
N THR A 223 13.84 7.64 4.47
CA THR A 223 13.31 8.33 5.68
C THR A 223 14.25 8.16 6.87
N ILE A 224 14.70 6.93 7.15
CA ILE A 224 15.63 6.64 8.26
C ILE A 224 16.96 7.39 8.07
N LEU A 225 17.47 7.43 6.83
CA LEU A 225 18.67 8.19 6.49
C LEU A 225 18.49 9.68 6.78
N GLU A 226 17.38 10.27 6.33
CA GLU A 226 17.09 11.69 6.50
C GLU A 226 16.92 12.07 7.98
N GLU A 227 16.19 11.27 8.76
CA GLU A 227 16.02 11.49 10.20
C GLU A 227 17.35 11.38 10.95
N THR A 228 18.17 10.38 10.61
CA THR A 228 19.47 10.17 11.24
C THR A 228 20.45 11.29 10.88
N ALA A 229 20.49 11.68 9.60
CA ALA A 229 21.29 12.81 9.13
C ALA A 229 20.84 14.12 9.81
N ALA A 230 19.55 14.32 10.01
CA ALA A 230 19.02 15.49 10.68
C ALA A 230 19.46 15.58 12.14
N ALA A 231 19.32 14.48 12.89
CA ALA A 231 19.75 14.42 14.28
C ALA A 231 21.26 14.71 14.41
N TYR A 232 22.07 14.15 13.52
CA TYR A 232 23.51 14.42 13.48
C TYR A 232 23.82 15.89 13.19
N LEU A 233 23.26 16.45 12.11
CA LEU A 233 23.53 17.83 11.71
C LEU A 233 23.08 18.85 12.76
N GLN A 234 21.95 18.61 13.43
CA GLN A 234 21.50 19.44 14.55
C GLN A 234 22.46 19.38 15.73
N ALA A 235 23.00 18.21 16.06
CA ALA A 235 23.98 18.06 17.13
C ALA A 235 25.31 18.75 16.80
N GLU A 236 25.76 18.72 15.53
CA GLU A 236 26.98 19.39 15.10
C GLU A 236 26.83 20.92 15.03
N LEU A 237 25.69 21.42 14.56
CA LEU A 237 25.35 22.85 14.62
C LEU A 237 25.38 23.41 16.06
N ALA A 238 25.03 22.58 17.05
CA ALA A 238 25.07 22.99 18.46
C ALA A 238 26.49 23.07 19.04
N LYS A 239 27.48 22.41 18.41
CA LYS A 239 28.88 22.35 18.87
C LYS A 239 29.80 23.33 18.15
N SER A 240 29.37 23.87 17.02
CA SER A 240 30.21 24.58 16.05
C SER A 240 29.93 26.09 16.01
N GLU A 241 30.99 26.93 16.06
CA GLU A 241 30.96 28.33 15.58
C GLU A 241 31.22 28.42 14.06
N ASP A 242 31.57 27.31 13.39
CA ASP A 242 31.93 27.26 11.97
C ASP A 242 30.74 27.31 11.03
N ASN A 243 31.01 27.86 9.84
CA ASN A 243 30.06 28.17 8.78
C ASN A 243 29.29 26.92 8.31
N PRO A 244 28.03 26.74 8.73
CA PRO A 244 27.25 25.56 8.38
C PRO A 244 27.02 25.39 6.88
N GLN A 245 27.14 26.49 6.11
CA GLN A 245 26.84 26.55 4.69
C GLN A 245 27.73 25.62 3.84
N GLU A 246 28.98 25.38 4.23
CA GLU A 246 29.91 24.57 3.44
C GLU A 246 29.54 23.09 3.49
N VAL A 247 29.24 22.57 4.68
CA VAL A 247 28.78 21.19 4.90
C VAL A 247 27.45 20.96 4.16
N PHE A 248 26.52 21.91 4.22
CA PHE A 248 25.23 21.80 3.54
C PHE A 248 25.35 21.83 2.02
N SER A 249 26.29 22.59 1.47
CA SER A 249 26.54 22.60 0.03
C SER A 249 27.02 21.23 -0.47
N GLN A 250 27.88 20.56 0.30
CA GLN A 250 28.43 19.25 -0.04
C GLN A 250 27.37 18.13 0.01
N LEU A 251 26.40 18.24 0.92
CA LEU A 251 25.32 17.24 1.10
C LEU A 251 24.31 17.19 -0.06
N LYS A 252 24.26 18.20 -0.93
CA LYS A 252 23.40 18.18 -2.13
C LYS A 252 23.73 17.04 -3.09
N ALA A 253 24.98 16.59 -3.10
CA ALA A 253 25.43 15.51 -3.96
C ALA A 253 25.06 14.12 -3.42
N GLY A 254 24.80 14.00 -2.11
CA GLY A 254 24.55 12.74 -1.43
C GLY A 254 25.01 12.79 0.03
N VAL A 255 24.76 11.70 0.76
CA VAL A 255 25.08 11.62 2.19
C VAL A 255 26.57 11.35 2.51
N GLN A 256 27.38 11.03 1.49
CA GLN A 256 28.80 10.69 1.63
C GLN A 256 29.63 11.60 2.56
N PRO A 257 29.50 12.94 2.54
CA PRO A 257 30.28 13.83 3.41
C PRO A 257 30.13 13.56 4.92
N ILE A 258 28.99 12.99 5.35
CA ILE A 258 28.69 12.69 6.76
C ILE A 258 28.54 11.20 7.03
N TRP A 259 28.71 10.35 6.00
CA TRP A 259 28.39 8.92 6.09
C TRP A 259 29.17 8.23 7.21
N SER A 260 30.49 8.44 7.30
CA SER A 260 31.33 7.80 8.31
C SER A 260 30.93 8.12 9.76
N GLN A 261 30.21 9.22 9.98
CA GLN A 261 29.75 9.66 11.30
C GLN A 261 28.36 9.10 11.63
N ILE A 262 27.53 8.86 10.62
CA ILE A 262 26.14 8.43 10.81
C ILE A 262 25.91 6.95 10.52
N GLU A 263 26.82 6.27 9.82
CA GLU A 263 26.67 4.89 9.35
C GLU A 263 26.22 3.93 10.47
N GLY A 264 26.88 3.98 11.63
CA GLY A 264 26.53 3.12 12.76
C GLY A 264 25.08 3.34 13.24
N CYS A 265 24.63 4.60 13.29
CA CYS A 265 23.28 4.95 13.69
C CYS A 265 22.25 4.57 12.61
N VAL A 266 22.56 4.86 11.34
CA VAL A 266 21.72 4.46 10.19
C VAL A 266 21.54 2.95 10.18
N ARG A 267 22.62 2.18 10.30
CA ARG A 267 22.59 0.71 10.34
C ARG A 267 21.72 0.21 11.50
N GLN A 268 21.88 0.77 12.70
CA GLN A 268 21.08 0.39 13.86
C GLN A 268 19.58 0.68 13.65
N ASN A 269 19.25 1.85 13.10
CA ASN A 269 17.86 2.25 12.86
C ASN A 269 17.22 1.42 11.73
N LEU A 270 17.96 1.14 10.65
CA LEU A 270 17.54 0.24 9.58
C LEU A 270 17.29 -1.17 10.14
N TRP A 271 18.19 -1.70 10.95
CA TRP A 271 18.03 -3.02 11.56
C TRP A 271 16.80 -3.07 12.46
N THR A 272 16.61 -2.06 13.32
CA THR A 272 15.47 -2.00 14.24
C THR A 272 14.13 -2.09 13.49
N GLU A 273 14.00 -1.40 12.37
CA GLU A 273 12.76 -1.31 11.60
C GLU A 273 12.57 -2.46 10.60
N LEU A 274 13.66 -2.99 10.03
CA LEU A 274 13.61 -3.86 8.86
C LEU A 274 14.17 -5.27 9.10
N GLN A 275 14.63 -5.60 10.32
CA GLN A 275 15.22 -6.91 10.64
C GLN A 275 14.35 -8.11 10.24
N VAL A 276 13.02 -7.97 10.20
CA VAL A 276 12.10 -9.04 9.80
C VAL A 276 12.32 -9.52 8.36
N LEU A 277 12.91 -8.67 7.50
CA LEU A 277 13.21 -8.98 6.10
C LEU A 277 14.54 -9.72 5.91
N TYR A 278 15.35 -9.84 6.96
CA TYR A 278 16.73 -10.33 6.87
C TYR A 278 17.00 -11.46 7.86
N LYS A 279 17.96 -12.33 7.56
CA LYS A 279 18.27 -13.46 8.44
C LYS A 279 19.00 -13.05 9.71
N ASN A 280 19.87 -12.04 9.62
CA ASN A 280 20.68 -11.48 10.71
C ASN A 280 21.38 -10.19 10.25
N GLU A 281 22.08 -9.50 11.15
CA GLU A 281 22.77 -8.23 10.88
C GLU A 281 23.90 -8.30 9.83
N ASN A 282 24.37 -9.52 9.49
CA ASN A 282 25.40 -9.76 8.47
C ASN A 282 24.81 -10.39 7.20
N ASP A 283 23.48 -10.31 7.00
CA ASP A 283 22.84 -10.78 5.78
C ASP A 283 23.38 -10.00 4.57
N PRO A 284 23.88 -10.67 3.51
CA PRO A 284 24.39 -10.00 2.32
C PRO A 284 23.38 -9.03 1.68
N GLU A 285 22.07 -9.30 1.77
CA GLU A 285 21.05 -8.38 1.24
C GLU A 285 20.89 -7.14 2.14
N PHE A 286 21.09 -7.28 3.45
CA PHE A 286 21.11 -6.13 4.36
C PHE A 286 22.35 -5.25 4.11
N GLU A 287 23.52 -5.86 3.89
CA GLU A 287 24.73 -5.12 3.50
C GLU A 287 24.53 -4.32 2.22
N LYS A 288 23.90 -4.91 1.20
CA LYS A 288 23.57 -4.21 -0.04
C LYS A 288 22.63 -3.03 0.20
N LEU A 289 21.64 -3.17 1.09
CA LEU A 289 20.78 -2.06 1.47
C LEU A 289 21.62 -0.92 2.09
N VAL A 290 22.48 -1.23 3.07
CA VAL A 290 23.34 -0.23 3.72
C VAL A 290 24.27 0.45 2.71
N GLU A 291 24.92 -0.32 1.83
CA GLU A 291 25.76 0.21 0.75
C GLU A 291 24.96 1.15 -0.15
N ARG A 292 23.74 0.76 -0.54
CA ARG A 292 22.85 1.58 -1.37
C ARG A 292 22.46 2.89 -0.66
N VAL A 293 22.10 2.81 0.62
CA VAL A 293 21.76 3.97 1.46
C VAL A 293 22.93 4.95 1.56
N SER A 294 24.16 4.45 1.63
CA SER A 294 25.36 5.32 1.63
C SER A 294 25.48 6.19 0.38
N GLN A 295 24.86 5.78 -0.74
CA GLN A 295 24.88 6.49 -2.02
C GLN A 295 23.61 7.32 -2.27
N MET A 296 22.68 7.37 -1.32
CA MET A 296 21.42 8.11 -1.47
C MET A 296 21.60 9.62 -1.31
N LYS A 297 20.68 10.36 -1.94
CA LYS A 297 20.53 11.81 -1.78
C LYS A 297 19.52 12.11 -0.68
N LEU A 298 19.82 13.12 0.13
CA LEU A 298 18.87 13.66 1.12
C LEU A 298 17.85 14.54 0.39
N ARG A 299 16.60 14.08 0.28
CA ARG A 299 15.54 14.77 -0.48
C ARG A 299 15.06 16.00 0.26
N ASN A 300 14.98 15.91 1.59
CA ASN A 300 14.44 16.96 2.47
C ASN A 300 15.51 17.79 3.17
N LEU A 301 16.65 18.01 2.50
CA LEU A 301 17.79 18.77 3.06
C LEU A 301 17.39 20.14 3.61
N ALA A 302 16.41 20.82 3.02
CA ALA A 302 15.92 22.11 3.49
C ALA A 302 15.09 22.01 4.79
N GLU A 303 14.37 20.92 5.01
CA GLU A 303 13.58 20.67 6.23
C GLU A 303 14.43 20.16 7.40
N ILE A 304 15.55 19.51 7.06
CA ILE A 304 16.56 19.03 8.00
C ILE A 304 17.29 20.21 8.68
N LEU A 305 17.35 21.36 8.01
CA LEU A 305 18.00 22.56 8.50
C LEU A 305 17.13 23.28 9.53
N PRO A 306 17.64 23.61 10.73
CA PRO A 306 16.94 24.53 11.60
C PRO A 306 16.82 25.90 10.90
N GLU A 307 15.65 26.54 10.98
CA GLU A 307 15.46 27.98 10.68
C GLU A 307 16.60 28.80 11.34
N PRO A 308 17.55 29.39 10.60
CA PRO A 308 18.65 30.11 11.22
C PRO A 308 18.27 31.58 11.43
N ARG A 309 18.73 32.16 12.55
CA ARG A 309 18.54 33.55 12.98
C ARG A 309 19.18 34.62 12.06
N ASN A 310 19.47 34.33 10.79
CA ASN A 310 20.31 35.20 9.96
C ASN A 310 19.71 35.54 8.58
N ARG A 311 19.76 36.83 8.20
CA ARG A 311 19.07 37.41 7.04
C ARG A 311 19.53 36.89 5.68
N GLU A 312 20.75 36.35 5.58
CA GLU A 312 21.31 35.85 4.31
C GLU A 312 20.70 34.50 3.89
N PHE A 313 20.27 33.66 4.83
CA PHE A 313 19.61 32.39 4.53
C PHE A 313 18.16 32.58 4.04
N GLN A 314 17.47 33.61 4.52
CA GLN A 314 16.16 34.00 3.99
C GLN A 314 16.22 34.38 2.51
N ALA A 315 17.31 35.01 2.07
CA ALA A 315 17.52 35.33 0.66
C ALA A 315 17.74 34.05 -0.19
N TYR A 316 18.40 33.04 0.35
CA TYR A 316 18.63 31.76 -0.31
C TYR A 316 17.38 30.86 -0.36
N SER A 317 16.64 30.75 0.75
CA SER A 317 15.35 30.05 0.80
C SER A 317 14.33 30.68 -0.15
N SER A 318 14.28 32.01 -0.21
CA SER A 318 13.42 32.75 -1.14
C SER A 318 13.77 32.47 -2.61
N ALA A 319 15.05 32.25 -2.91
CA ALA A 319 15.51 31.90 -4.26
C ALA A 319 15.14 30.46 -4.66
N LEU A 320 15.05 29.53 -3.69
CA LEU A 320 14.59 28.16 -3.93
C LEU A 320 13.07 28.03 -4.04
N THR A 321 12.30 28.86 -3.33
CA THR A 321 10.83 28.93 -3.52
C THR A 321 10.45 29.64 -4.82
N ASN A 322 11.27 30.59 -5.30
CA ASN A 322 11.02 31.31 -6.56
C ASN A 322 11.45 30.54 -7.83
N SER A 323 12.14 29.40 -7.70
CA SER A 323 12.49 28.53 -8.83
C SER A 323 11.43 27.47 -9.18
N GLY A 324 10.24 27.53 -8.56
CA GLY A 324 9.04 26.83 -9.06
C GLY A 324 8.83 25.40 -8.56
N LEU A 325 9.56 24.91 -7.57
CA LEU A 325 9.30 23.61 -6.94
C LEU A 325 8.51 23.81 -5.63
N SER A 326 7.18 23.91 -5.77
CA SER A 326 6.25 23.91 -4.65
C SER A 326 5.99 22.49 -4.17
N PHE A 327 6.51 22.12 -2.99
CA PHE A 327 5.99 21.01 -2.20
C PHE A 327 5.57 21.54 -0.83
N TYR A 328 4.27 21.69 -0.61
CA TYR A 328 3.70 21.97 0.71
C TYR A 328 3.41 20.64 1.41
N SER A 329 4.08 20.40 2.54
CA SER A 329 3.88 19.25 3.44
C SER A 329 2.65 19.45 4.35
N PRO A 330 1.87 18.38 4.66
CA PRO A 330 0.71 18.42 5.55
C PRO A 330 1.00 18.80 7.02
N LEU A 331 2.26 18.81 7.45
CA LEU A 331 2.64 19.05 8.86
C LEU A 331 2.49 20.51 9.32
N GLN A 332 2.37 21.48 8.41
CA GLN A 332 2.18 22.89 8.77
C GLN A 332 0.72 23.30 9.07
N GLN A 333 -0.27 22.43 8.84
CA GLN A 333 -1.68 22.75 9.12
C GLN A 333 -2.08 22.71 10.61
N ARG A 334 -1.23 22.22 11.52
CA ARG A 334 -1.57 22.12 12.95
C ARG A 334 -1.19 23.33 13.79
N VAL A 335 -0.43 24.28 13.26
CA VAL A 335 0.01 25.48 14.01
C VAL A 335 -0.74 26.75 13.59
N SER A 336 -1.38 26.78 12.42
CA SER A 336 -2.06 27.97 11.89
C SER A 336 -3.55 28.10 12.25
N ARG A 337 -4.16 27.12 12.93
CA ARG A 337 -5.57 27.17 13.36
C ARG A 337 -5.83 27.77 14.74
N ALA A 338 -4.80 28.28 15.43
CA ALA A 338 -4.96 28.91 16.75
C ALA A 338 -4.88 30.45 16.73
N GLY A 339 -4.90 31.09 15.56
CA GLY A 339 -4.75 32.56 15.49
C GLY A 339 -5.25 33.17 14.19
N ALA A 340 -6.55 33.06 13.90
CA ALA A 340 -7.22 33.86 12.88
C ALA A 340 -8.75 33.85 13.05
N GLU A 341 -9.24 34.21 14.24
CA GLU A 341 -10.58 34.81 14.33
C GLU A 341 -10.38 36.33 14.34
N THR A 342 -10.47 36.96 13.17
CA THR A 342 -11.04 38.31 12.97
C THR A 342 -10.86 38.72 11.51
N ALA A 343 -11.92 39.31 10.95
CA ALA A 343 -12.05 39.91 9.60
C ALA A 343 -12.07 38.88 8.45
N GLY A 344 -13.01 38.92 7.50
CA GLY A 344 -14.06 39.86 7.16
C GLY A 344 -14.65 39.39 5.83
N GLN A 345 -15.89 39.76 5.58
CA GLN A 345 -16.67 39.41 4.38
C GLN A 345 -15.94 39.77 3.08
N LEU A 346 -16.07 38.94 2.04
CA LEU A 346 -16.76 39.26 0.76
C LEU A 346 -16.34 38.32 -0.39
N HIS A 347 -17.35 38.03 -1.21
CA HIS A 347 -17.34 37.70 -2.65
C HIS A 347 -17.49 36.25 -3.17
N MET A 348 -18.60 36.12 -3.90
CA MET A 348 -19.04 35.10 -4.85
C MET A 348 -18.07 34.77 -5.99
N SER A 349 -18.16 33.53 -6.50
CA SER A 349 -18.34 33.08 -7.91
C SER A 349 -17.68 31.70 -8.09
N ALA A 350 -18.44 30.62 -8.30
CA ALA A 350 -18.90 30.07 -9.58
C ALA A 350 -17.79 29.39 -10.41
N LEU A 351 -17.67 28.05 -10.29
CA LEU A 351 -17.71 27.03 -11.35
C LEU A 351 -17.60 25.63 -10.74
#